data_AF-L8M6C4-F1
#
_entry.id   AF-L8M6C4-F1
#
_cell.length_a   1.000
_cell.length_b   1.000
_cell.length_c   1.000
_cell.angle_alpha   90.00
_cell.angle_beta   90.00
_cell.angle_gamma   90.00
#
_symmetry.space_group_name_H-M   'P 1'
#
loop_
_entity.id
_entity.type
_entity.pdbx_description
1 polymer ?
#
loop_
_entity_poly.entity_id
_entity_poly.type
_entity_poly.pdbx_seq_one_letter_code
_entity_poly.pdbx_strand_id
1 'polypeptide(L)'
;MVLNRFVNKLLLKIPQVKGIVKEKKQIQFEYQAVVEELQVKENKRKDFITFLYQKILQRTPEEVEIKQWLKTDYNNQELLNLFLDSEEYQELNKTKILLDNLANIPGVITKNETIDTYIAYPGSDRMQLNFALNGKPFQLDDLLECLHFLSAKALISSEKNCFLDIGANIGSTSIYAIKSKYFTQAICFEPSQLNYQFLLWNSQLNGLQNKIQCLKYGIADTIGTQELICSPTNCGDFRLNIATNHATNNNLFAEENFTSEQVDFTTLDSLLADKVISIENIGVIWIDCQGSEGLVFAGGNNFFRQLSVPIYTEFWPYGLKRINCQDQYFDFLKQYGKAFVRFVNNQPQYIDLQYLTNFYDQNIGTGEHCDILILPR
;
A
#
# COMPACT_ATOMS: atom_id res chain seq x y z
N MET A 1 -9.70 9.51 31.39
CA MET A 1 -8.58 10.40 31.78
C MET A 1 -7.19 9.79 31.54
N VAL A 2 -7.04 8.86 30.57
CA VAL A 2 -5.75 8.21 30.22
C VAL A 2 -5.30 8.52 28.78
N LEU A 3 -6.18 9.04 27.90
CA LEU A 3 -5.80 9.44 26.53
C LEU A 3 -5.06 10.79 26.43
N ASN A 4 -5.24 11.72 27.38
CA ASN A 4 -4.64 13.07 27.30
C ASN A 4 -3.14 13.13 27.64
N ARG A 5 -2.54 12.04 28.15
CA ARG A 5 -1.09 11.95 28.43
C ARG A 5 -0.29 11.27 27.33
N PHE A 6 -0.93 10.55 26.40
CA PHE A 6 -0.26 9.94 25.25
C PHE A 6 -0.10 10.93 24.10
N VAL A 7 -1.14 11.72 23.83
CA VAL A 7 -1.18 12.74 22.76
C VAL A 7 -0.22 13.92 23.02
N ASN A 8 -0.07 14.34 24.29
CA ASN A 8 0.79 15.50 24.63
C ASN A 8 2.30 15.18 24.77
N LYS A 9 2.72 13.92 24.57
CA LYS A 9 4.14 13.52 24.66
C LYS A 9 4.78 13.14 23.32
N LEU A 10 3.99 12.90 22.26
CA LEU A 10 4.50 12.37 20.99
C LEU A 10 4.88 13.41 19.93
N LEU A 11 4.61 14.71 20.12
CA LEU A 11 4.93 15.73 19.10
C LEU A 11 5.66 16.99 19.61
N LEU A 12 6.08 17.05 20.88
CA LEU A 12 6.74 18.26 21.45
C LEU A 12 8.17 18.05 21.96
N LYS A 13 8.85 16.99 21.53
CA LYS A 13 10.28 16.81 21.77
C LYS A 13 10.98 16.32 20.51
N ILE A 14 11.11 17.21 19.53
CA ILE A 14 12.19 17.14 18.55
C ILE A 14 13.27 18.10 19.06
N PRO A 15 14.25 17.64 19.87
CA PRO A 15 15.49 18.38 20.04
C PRO A 15 16.15 18.50 18.67
N GLN A 16 16.58 19.72 18.36
CA GLN A 16 17.38 20.08 17.20
C GLN A 16 18.42 19.00 16.86
N VAL A 17 18.23 18.41 15.67
CA VAL A 17 19.24 17.96 14.71
C VAL A 17 20.67 17.86 15.28
N LYS A 18 21.00 16.73 15.90
CA LYS A 18 22.39 16.28 16.11
C LYS A 18 22.68 14.92 15.44
N GLY A 19 21.81 14.44 14.56
CA GLY A 19 21.86 13.09 13.97
C GLY A 19 22.43 12.96 12.55
N ILE A 20 22.57 14.07 11.80
CA ILE A 20 22.97 14.05 10.37
C ILE A 20 24.37 13.41 10.15
N VAL A 21 25.20 13.34 11.20
CA VAL A 21 26.56 12.77 11.14
C VAL A 21 26.57 11.23 10.97
N LYS A 22 25.45 10.53 11.23
CA LYS A 22 25.39 9.06 11.16
C LYS A 22 25.12 8.53 9.74
N GLU A 23 24.27 9.19 8.96
CA GLU A 23 24.01 8.84 7.55
C GLU A 23 25.19 9.19 6.63
N LYS A 24 25.87 10.32 6.87
CA LYS A 24 27.02 10.74 6.06
C LYS A 24 28.13 9.70 6.00
N LYS A 25 28.33 8.93 7.08
CA LYS A 25 29.34 7.85 7.13
C LYS A 25 28.95 6.62 6.31
N GLN A 26 27.66 6.27 6.29
CA GLN A 26 27.14 5.15 5.49
C GLN A 26 27.26 5.48 4.00
N ILE A 27 26.89 6.71 3.63
CA ILE A 27 26.98 7.21 2.25
C ILE A 27 28.46 7.37 1.83
N GLN A 28 29.35 7.77 2.73
CA GLN A 28 30.80 7.76 2.47
C GLN A 28 31.34 6.35 2.25
N PHE A 29 30.82 5.34 2.95
CA PHE A 29 31.23 3.95 2.78
C PHE A 29 30.75 3.38 1.43
N GLU A 30 29.49 3.61 1.08
CA GLU A 30 28.93 3.27 -0.25
C GLU A 30 29.67 4.01 -1.37
N TYR A 31 30.04 5.27 -1.13
CA TYR A 31 30.89 6.04 -2.03
C TYR A 31 32.29 5.43 -2.19
N GLN A 32 32.93 4.96 -1.12
CA GLN A 32 34.26 4.36 -1.20
C GLN A 32 34.25 3.14 -2.13
N ALA A 33 33.22 2.29 -2.02
CA ALA A 33 33.02 1.15 -2.90
C ALA A 33 32.77 1.56 -4.36
N VAL A 34 32.01 2.63 -4.58
CA VAL A 34 31.74 3.18 -5.91
C VAL A 34 32.96 3.85 -6.54
N VAL A 35 33.81 4.52 -5.75
CA VAL A 35 35.08 5.09 -6.22
C VAL A 35 36.02 3.99 -6.68
N GLU A 36 36.10 2.87 -5.97
CA GLU A 36 36.87 1.70 -6.37
C GLU A 36 36.34 1.13 -7.71
N GLU A 37 35.02 1.06 -7.89
CA GLU A 37 34.41 0.60 -9.13
C GLU A 37 34.62 1.57 -10.31
N LEU A 38 34.55 2.89 -10.06
CA LEU A 38 34.75 3.94 -11.07
C LEU A 38 36.21 4.14 -11.45
N GLN A 39 37.17 3.82 -10.58
CA GLN A 39 38.60 3.85 -10.94
C GLN A 39 38.91 2.88 -12.10
N VAL A 40 38.11 1.82 -12.28
CA VAL A 40 38.29 0.76 -13.29
C VAL A 40 37.85 1.15 -14.72
N LYS A 41 37.03 2.19 -14.94
CA LYS A 41 36.53 2.55 -16.29
C LYS A 41 36.80 4.01 -16.66
N GLU A 42 37.62 4.25 -17.68
CA GLU A 42 38.04 5.59 -18.10
C GLU A 42 37.18 6.22 -19.21
N ASN A 43 36.16 6.98 -18.79
CA ASN A 43 35.57 8.16 -19.46
C ASN A 43 34.76 8.96 -18.40
N LYS A 44 35.46 9.71 -17.53
CA LYS A 44 35.16 9.68 -16.08
C LYS A 44 34.33 10.81 -15.44
N ARG A 45 33.77 11.79 -16.18
CA ARG A 45 33.06 12.93 -15.53
C ARG A 45 31.58 13.08 -15.88
N LYS A 46 31.22 13.05 -17.16
CA LYS A 46 29.81 13.10 -17.60
C LYS A 46 29.02 11.93 -17.02
N ASP A 47 29.59 10.73 -17.06
CA ASP A 47 28.96 9.51 -16.56
C ASP A 47 28.80 9.57 -15.04
N PHE A 48 29.78 10.13 -14.32
CA PHE A 48 29.69 10.35 -12.88
C PHE A 48 28.59 11.37 -12.52
N ILE A 49 28.50 12.50 -13.22
CA ILE A 49 27.42 13.49 -13.00
C ILE A 49 26.06 12.86 -13.29
N THR A 50 25.94 12.13 -14.40
CA THR A 50 24.70 11.42 -14.77
C THR A 50 24.30 10.42 -13.69
N PHE A 51 25.28 9.67 -13.17
CA PHE A 51 25.10 8.76 -12.05
C PHE A 51 24.61 9.48 -10.79
N LEU A 52 25.20 10.63 -10.44
CA LEU A 52 24.77 11.41 -9.27
C LEU A 52 23.31 11.84 -9.41
N TYR A 53 22.88 12.35 -10.57
CA TYR A 53 21.47 12.67 -10.79
C TYR A 53 20.56 11.45 -10.65
N GLN A 54 20.96 10.31 -11.23
CA GLN A 54 20.13 9.11 -11.24
C GLN A 54 20.08 8.41 -9.88
N LYS A 55 21.16 8.42 -9.10
CA LYS A 55 21.28 7.67 -7.84
C LYS A 55 21.09 8.54 -6.60
N ILE A 56 21.51 9.79 -6.64
CA ILE A 56 21.39 10.73 -5.50
C ILE A 56 20.09 11.53 -5.61
N LEU A 57 19.74 12.03 -6.81
CA LEU A 57 18.53 12.86 -7.04
C LEU A 57 17.38 12.09 -7.69
N GLN A 58 17.56 10.81 -7.99
CA GLN A 58 16.54 9.90 -8.55
C GLN A 58 15.90 10.37 -9.86
N ARG A 59 16.64 11.10 -10.70
CA ARG A 59 16.18 11.55 -12.02
C ARG A 59 17.27 11.56 -13.08
N THR A 60 16.87 11.70 -14.34
CA THR A 60 17.83 11.91 -15.44
C THR A 60 18.10 13.41 -15.60
N PRO A 61 19.37 13.85 -15.71
CA PRO A 61 19.67 15.26 -15.91
C PRO A 61 19.44 15.72 -17.34
N GLU A 62 19.10 16.99 -17.49
CA GLU A 62 19.07 17.67 -18.78
C GLU A 62 20.49 17.90 -19.32
N GLU A 63 20.63 18.01 -20.65
CA GLU A 63 21.93 18.31 -21.26
C GLU A 63 22.54 19.62 -20.74
N VAL A 64 21.72 20.62 -20.42
CA VAL A 64 22.18 21.91 -19.89
C VAL A 64 22.79 21.76 -18.50
N GLU A 65 22.21 20.91 -17.64
CA GLU A 65 22.71 20.63 -16.30
C GLU A 65 24.05 19.88 -16.37
N ILE A 66 24.15 18.87 -17.24
CA ILE A 66 25.42 18.18 -17.50
C ILE A 66 26.48 19.18 -17.98
N LYS A 67 26.14 20.05 -18.95
CA LYS A 67 27.07 21.06 -19.50
C LYS A 67 27.48 22.09 -18.44
N GLN A 68 26.64 22.43 -17.47
CA GLN A 68 26.99 23.30 -16.37
C GLN A 68 28.01 22.63 -15.44
N TRP A 69 27.77 21.38 -15.04
CA TRP A 69 28.68 20.64 -14.16
C TRP A 69 30.04 20.37 -14.80
N LEU A 70 30.07 20.08 -16.11
CA LEU A 70 31.32 19.87 -16.86
C LEU A 70 32.20 21.12 -16.96
N LYS A 71 31.65 22.32 -16.72
CA LYS A 71 32.40 23.59 -16.71
C LYS A 71 33.04 23.92 -15.36
N THR A 72 32.72 23.17 -14.31
CA THR A 72 33.27 23.40 -12.97
C THR A 72 34.61 22.68 -12.81
N ASP A 73 35.43 23.08 -11.84
CA ASP A 73 36.70 22.40 -11.52
C ASP A 73 36.58 21.44 -10.32
N TYR A 74 35.35 21.14 -9.88
CA TYR A 74 35.10 20.23 -8.75
C TYR A 74 35.56 18.80 -9.05
N ASN A 75 36.26 18.20 -8.09
CA ASN A 75 36.55 16.78 -8.11
C ASN A 75 35.30 15.93 -7.75
N ASN A 76 35.38 14.61 -7.91
CA ASN A 76 34.23 13.73 -7.69
C ASN A 76 33.69 13.77 -6.25
N GLN A 77 34.55 13.95 -5.25
CA GLN A 77 34.12 14.07 -3.85
C GLN A 77 33.35 15.37 -3.62
N GLU A 78 33.84 16.47 -4.18
CA GLU A 78 33.20 17.79 -4.09
C GLU A 78 31.84 17.78 -4.80
N LEU A 79 31.76 17.21 -6.01
CA LEU A 79 30.50 17.04 -6.73
C LEU A 79 29.50 16.21 -5.93
N LEU A 80 29.92 15.07 -5.37
CA LEU A 80 29.03 14.28 -4.52
C LEU A 80 28.54 15.08 -3.32
N ASN A 81 29.43 15.77 -2.61
CA ASN A 81 29.04 16.59 -1.45
C ASN A 81 28.04 17.68 -1.87
N LEU A 82 28.23 18.34 -3.01
CA LEU A 82 27.28 19.33 -3.52
C LEU A 82 25.92 18.75 -3.84
N PHE A 83 25.86 17.52 -4.37
CA PHE A 83 24.60 16.82 -4.58
C PHE A 83 23.94 16.45 -3.25
N LEU A 84 24.69 15.91 -2.28
CA LEU A 84 24.17 15.57 -0.96
C LEU A 84 23.77 16.81 -0.13
N ASP A 85 24.38 17.95 -0.38
CA ASP A 85 24.05 19.22 0.29
C ASP A 85 23.02 20.03 -0.52
N SER A 86 22.60 19.57 -1.70
CA SER A 86 21.63 20.27 -2.54
C SER A 86 20.25 20.30 -1.87
N GLU A 87 19.52 21.41 -2.05
CA GLU A 87 18.12 21.51 -1.60
C GLU A 87 17.27 20.37 -2.17
N GLU A 88 17.55 19.97 -3.42
CA GLU A 88 16.89 18.85 -4.07
C GLU A 88 17.09 17.54 -3.30
N TYR A 89 18.33 17.18 -2.96
CA TYR A 89 18.60 16.00 -2.14
C TYR A 89 18.02 16.11 -0.73
N GLN A 90 18.13 17.27 -0.10
CA GLN A 90 17.64 17.49 1.26
C GLN A 90 16.11 17.36 1.31
N GLU A 91 15.38 17.94 0.37
CA GLU A 91 13.92 17.77 0.29
C GLU A 91 13.55 16.32 -0.08
N LEU A 92 14.28 15.66 -0.99
CA LEU A 92 14.08 14.24 -1.30
C LEU A 92 14.28 13.32 -0.08
N ASN A 93 15.24 13.61 0.80
CA ASN A 93 15.59 12.72 1.93
C ASN A 93 15.02 13.16 3.28
N LYS A 94 14.46 14.37 3.41
CA LYS A 94 13.86 14.87 4.65
C LYS A 94 12.81 13.93 5.20
N THR A 95 11.94 13.40 4.34
CA THR A 95 10.91 12.45 4.76
C THR A 95 11.50 11.09 5.09
N LYS A 96 12.52 10.62 4.35
CA LYS A 96 13.26 9.39 4.68
C LYS A 96 13.90 9.46 6.07
N ILE A 97 14.62 10.53 6.36
CA ILE A 97 15.24 10.77 7.67
C ILE A 97 14.18 10.82 8.77
N LEU A 98 13.05 11.47 8.50
CA LEU A 98 11.94 11.51 9.45
C LEU A 98 11.40 10.09 9.73
N LEU A 99 11.15 9.30 8.69
CA LEU A 99 10.67 7.91 8.82
C LEU A 99 11.68 7.02 9.56
N ASP A 100 12.98 7.15 9.29
CA ASP A 100 14.01 6.39 10.00
C ASP A 100 14.04 6.72 11.51
N ASN A 101 13.78 7.97 11.88
CA ASN A 101 13.65 8.36 13.29
C ASN A 101 12.34 7.85 13.92
N LEU A 102 11.26 7.73 13.13
CA LEU A 102 9.95 7.25 13.57
C LEU A 102 9.86 5.72 13.68
N ALA A 103 10.74 4.99 13.00
CA ALA A 103 10.76 3.51 12.96
C ALA A 103 10.80 2.84 14.35
N ASN A 104 11.36 3.52 15.36
CA ASN A 104 11.45 3.00 16.73
C ASN A 104 10.27 3.42 17.64
N ILE A 105 9.32 4.17 17.12
CA ILE A 105 8.12 4.61 17.84
C ILE A 105 6.98 3.62 17.51
N PRO A 106 6.16 3.19 18.48
CA PRO A 106 5.09 2.22 18.21
C PRO A 106 4.10 2.67 17.14
N GLY A 107 3.77 3.97 17.10
CA GLY A 107 2.90 4.53 16.08
C GLY A 107 2.92 6.06 16.01
N VAL A 108 2.46 6.58 14.87
CA VAL A 108 2.41 8.01 14.54
C VAL A 108 0.99 8.36 14.11
N ILE A 109 0.42 9.41 14.69
CA ILE A 109 -0.92 9.90 14.32
C ILE A 109 -0.78 11.09 13.39
N THR A 110 -1.43 11.03 12.24
CA THR A 110 -1.60 12.17 11.33
C THR A 110 -3.06 12.61 11.33
N LYS A 111 -3.31 13.86 10.96
CA LYS A 111 -4.64 14.40 10.70
C LYS A 111 -4.75 14.70 9.21
N ASN A 112 -5.81 14.23 8.57
CA ASN A 112 -6.21 14.69 7.25
C ASN A 112 -7.31 15.74 7.39
N GLU A 113 -7.06 16.94 6.87
CA GLU A 113 -7.99 18.07 6.93
C GLU A 113 -9.12 17.96 5.90
N THR A 114 -8.91 17.27 4.77
CA THR A 114 -9.89 17.15 3.67
C THR A 114 -11.17 16.43 4.11
N ILE A 115 -11.04 15.36 4.89
CA ILE A 115 -12.17 14.54 5.36
C ILE A 115 -12.34 14.53 6.89
N ASP A 116 -11.59 15.39 7.60
CA ASP A 116 -11.58 15.52 9.07
C ASP A 116 -11.43 14.16 9.77
N THR A 117 -10.27 13.54 9.55
CA THR A 117 -9.93 12.21 10.09
C THR A 117 -8.56 12.19 10.71
N TYR A 118 -8.42 11.40 11.76
CA TYR A 118 -7.12 11.06 12.34
C TYR A 118 -6.77 9.62 12.02
N ILE A 119 -5.56 9.34 11.55
CA ILE A 119 -5.09 7.98 11.30
C ILE A 119 -3.79 7.77 12.06
N ALA A 120 -3.76 6.74 12.89
CA ALA A 120 -2.56 6.19 13.50
C ALA A 120 -1.96 5.16 12.53
N TYR A 121 -0.67 5.29 12.28
CA TYR A 121 0.14 4.37 11.49
C TYR A 121 1.16 3.68 12.41
N PRO A 122 1.51 2.41 12.18
CA PRO A 122 2.70 1.81 12.79
C PRO A 122 3.92 2.67 12.48
N GLY A 123 4.78 2.95 13.46
CA GLY A 123 5.96 3.78 13.21
C GLY A 123 6.97 3.13 12.27
N SER A 124 6.91 1.80 12.15
CA SER A 124 7.69 1.01 11.19
C SER A 124 7.16 1.10 9.75
N ASP A 125 5.91 1.52 9.51
CA ASP A 125 5.38 1.67 8.16
C ASP A 125 6.03 2.88 7.48
N ARG A 126 6.79 2.62 6.41
CA ARG A 126 7.49 3.63 5.61
C ARG A 126 6.70 4.03 4.37
N MET A 127 5.72 3.24 3.95
CA MET A 127 4.96 3.51 2.73
C MET A 127 3.79 4.44 3.05
N GLN A 128 2.79 3.94 3.78
CA GLN A 128 1.57 4.69 4.08
C GLN A 128 1.86 5.96 4.88
N LEU A 129 2.82 5.89 5.82
CA LEU A 129 3.21 7.06 6.61
C LEU A 129 3.94 8.11 5.77
N ASN A 130 4.77 7.70 4.79
CA ASN A 130 5.40 8.64 3.85
C ASN A 130 4.32 9.42 3.08
N PHE A 131 3.34 8.72 2.53
CA PHE A 131 2.19 9.32 1.85
C PHE A 131 1.48 10.34 2.77
N ALA A 132 1.13 9.91 3.98
CA ALA A 132 0.45 10.77 4.95
C ALA A 132 1.25 12.02 5.36
N LEU A 133 2.56 11.88 5.58
CA LEU A 133 3.45 13.00 5.95
C LEU A 133 3.62 14.02 4.81
N ASN A 134 3.48 13.58 3.56
CA ASN A 134 3.47 14.46 2.39
C ASN A 134 2.06 15.00 2.07
N GLY A 135 1.11 14.89 3.01
CA GLY A 135 -0.23 15.44 2.88
C GLY A 135 -1.17 14.65 1.95
N LYS A 136 -0.78 13.45 1.53
CA LYS A 136 -1.55 12.57 0.65
C LYS A 136 -1.86 11.27 1.38
N PRO A 137 -2.98 11.15 2.12
CA PRO A 137 -3.30 9.90 2.78
C PRO A 137 -3.38 8.77 1.75
N PHE A 138 -2.77 7.64 2.09
CA PHE A 138 -2.70 6.48 1.21
C PHE A 138 -4.10 6.03 0.75
N GLN A 139 -4.28 5.82 -0.56
CA GLN A 139 -5.53 5.40 -1.23
C GLN A 139 -6.78 6.27 -1.00
N LEU A 140 -6.67 7.45 -0.37
CA LEU A 140 -7.84 8.32 -0.19
C LEU A 140 -8.40 8.82 -1.53
N ASP A 141 -7.52 9.28 -2.42
CA ASP A 141 -7.93 9.81 -3.72
C ASP A 141 -8.56 8.70 -4.59
N ASP A 142 -7.93 7.53 -4.64
CA ASP A 142 -8.44 6.36 -5.38
C ASP A 142 -9.83 5.95 -4.91
N LEU A 143 -10.05 5.90 -3.59
CA LEU A 143 -11.36 5.61 -3.01
C LEU A 143 -12.38 6.69 -3.38
N LEU A 144 -12.06 7.97 -3.17
CA LEU A 144 -13.01 9.06 -3.44
C LEU A 144 -13.40 9.11 -4.92
N GLU A 145 -12.46 8.89 -5.82
CA GLU A 145 -12.72 8.81 -7.26
C GLU A 145 -13.61 7.64 -7.64
N CYS A 146 -13.33 6.46 -7.09
CA CYS A 146 -14.16 5.28 -7.26
C CYS A 146 -15.60 5.57 -6.79
N LEU A 147 -15.78 6.11 -5.58
CA LEU A 147 -17.10 6.42 -5.02
C LEU A 147 -17.82 7.53 -5.80
N HIS A 148 -17.11 8.57 -6.25
CA HIS A 148 -17.67 9.62 -7.11
C HIS A 148 -18.15 9.06 -8.45
N PHE A 149 -17.35 8.20 -9.08
CA PHE A 149 -17.71 7.54 -10.33
C PHE A 149 -18.95 6.66 -10.15
N LEU A 150 -18.99 5.83 -9.12
CA LEU A 150 -20.12 4.94 -8.84
C LEU A 150 -21.40 5.74 -8.51
N SER A 151 -21.28 6.80 -7.71
CA SER A 151 -22.38 7.72 -7.39
C SER A 151 -22.95 8.39 -8.64
N ALA A 152 -22.08 8.93 -9.51
CA ALA A 152 -22.49 9.57 -10.77
C ALA A 152 -23.18 8.60 -11.74
N LYS A 153 -22.94 7.29 -11.60
CA LYS A 153 -23.58 6.22 -12.37
C LYS A 153 -24.80 5.61 -11.69
N ALA A 154 -25.20 6.12 -10.51
CA ALA A 154 -26.27 5.55 -9.68
C ALA A 154 -26.03 4.07 -9.31
N LEU A 155 -24.76 3.70 -9.10
CA LEU A 155 -24.34 2.35 -8.71
C LEU A 155 -24.14 2.20 -7.19
N ILE A 156 -24.30 3.28 -6.43
CA ILE A 156 -24.42 3.27 -4.96
C ILE A 156 -25.87 3.63 -4.62
N SER A 157 -26.49 2.83 -3.74
CA SER A 157 -27.85 3.06 -3.25
C SER A 157 -27.83 3.45 -1.78
N SER A 158 -28.69 4.39 -1.38
CA SER A 158 -28.92 4.73 0.04
C SER A 158 -29.47 3.56 0.86
N GLU A 159 -30.06 2.56 0.22
CA GLU A 159 -30.55 1.34 0.89
C GLU A 159 -29.40 0.36 1.19
N LYS A 160 -28.27 0.47 0.49
CA LYS A 160 -27.08 -0.37 0.66
C LYS A 160 -25.95 0.45 1.29
N ASN A 161 -26.04 0.63 2.60
CA ASN A 161 -25.24 1.60 3.35
C ASN A 161 -24.00 1.00 4.05
N CYS A 162 -23.64 -0.26 3.75
CA CYS A 162 -22.50 -0.96 4.30
C CYS A 162 -21.36 -1.10 3.27
N PHE A 163 -20.15 -0.72 3.67
CA PHE A 163 -18.90 -0.92 2.93
C PHE A 163 -18.20 -2.19 3.42
N LEU A 164 -17.86 -3.11 2.53
CA LEU A 164 -17.13 -4.33 2.88
C LEU A 164 -15.65 -4.14 2.52
N ASP A 165 -14.76 -4.27 3.48
CA ASP A 165 -13.32 -4.04 3.33
C ASP A 165 -12.55 -5.32 3.68
N ILE A 166 -12.00 -5.98 2.67
CA ILE A 166 -11.26 -7.24 2.79
C ILE A 166 -9.78 -6.95 2.59
N GLY A 167 -8.98 -7.18 3.63
CA GLY A 167 -7.59 -6.69 3.68
C GLY A 167 -7.53 -5.25 4.22
N ALA A 168 -8.30 -4.98 5.27
CA ALA A 168 -8.53 -3.62 5.76
C ALA A 168 -7.28 -2.95 6.36
N ASN A 169 -6.21 -3.70 6.65
CA ASN A 169 -4.95 -3.19 7.18
C ASN A 169 -5.21 -2.36 8.46
N ILE A 170 -4.83 -1.08 8.46
CA ILE A 170 -5.05 -0.16 9.59
C ILE A 170 -6.43 0.52 9.58
N GLY A 171 -7.31 0.14 8.65
CA GLY A 171 -8.70 0.61 8.54
C GLY A 171 -8.88 1.98 7.89
N SER A 172 -7.84 2.54 7.25
CA SER A 172 -7.89 3.85 6.60
C SER A 172 -9.03 3.94 5.58
N THR A 173 -9.09 2.99 4.64
CA THR A 173 -10.09 2.94 3.56
C THR A 173 -11.52 2.91 4.11
N SER A 174 -11.81 2.02 5.08
CA SER A 174 -13.11 1.98 5.76
C SER A 174 -13.47 3.28 6.48
N ILE A 175 -12.53 3.93 7.17
CA ILE A 175 -12.78 5.21 7.83
C ILE A 175 -13.12 6.29 6.79
N TYR A 176 -12.39 6.32 5.67
CA TYR A 176 -12.63 7.25 4.58
C TYR A 176 -14.00 7.00 3.94
N ALA A 177 -14.39 5.75 3.73
CA ALA A 177 -15.69 5.36 3.19
C ALA A 177 -16.87 5.85 4.07
N ILE A 178 -16.75 5.77 5.40
CA ILE A 178 -17.78 6.30 6.31
C ILE A 178 -17.75 7.84 6.36
N LYS A 179 -16.56 8.44 6.38
CA LYS A 179 -16.39 9.90 6.51
C LYS A 179 -16.78 10.66 5.25
N SER A 180 -16.67 10.03 4.08
CA SER A 180 -17.19 10.53 2.80
C SER A 180 -18.72 10.57 2.72
N LYS A 181 -19.43 9.95 3.69
CA LYS A 181 -20.89 9.89 3.82
C LYS A 181 -21.60 9.07 2.73
N TYR A 182 -20.86 8.31 1.92
CA TYR A 182 -21.45 7.31 1.03
C TYR A 182 -21.98 6.09 1.79
N PHE A 183 -21.36 5.77 2.93
CA PHE A 183 -21.73 4.63 3.77
C PHE A 183 -21.90 5.04 5.23
N THR A 184 -22.70 4.27 5.96
CA THR A 184 -22.94 4.51 7.39
C THR A 184 -22.36 3.41 8.28
N GLN A 185 -22.08 2.24 7.69
CA GLN A 185 -21.48 1.09 8.35
C GLN A 185 -20.37 0.49 7.48
N ALA A 186 -19.40 -0.16 8.11
CA ALA A 186 -18.38 -0.94 7.42
C ALA A 186 -18.11 -2.25 8.15
N ILE A 187 -17.74 -3.28 7.40
CA ILE A 187 -17.25 -4.56 7.92
C ILE A 187 -15.83 -4.74 7.36
N CYS A 188 -14.87 -4.92 8.26
CA CYS A 188 -13.46 -4.94 7.94
C CYS A 188 -12.84 -6.28 8.35
N PHE A 189 -12.06 -6.88 7.45
CA PHE A 189 -11.29 -8.09 7.71
C PHE A 189 -9.80 -7.78 7.71
N GLU A 190 -9.11 -8.07 8.81
CA GLU A 190 -7.65 -7.93 8.92
C GLU A 190 -7.08 -9.06 9.79
N PRO A 191 -6.28 -9.98 9.19
CA PRO A 191 -5.70 -11.11 9.93
C PRO A 191 -4.59 -10.70 10.91
N SER A 192 -3.74 -9.73 10.56
CA SER A 192 -2.52 -9.46 11.32
C SER A 192 -2.84 -8.90 12.69
N GLN A 193 -2.14 -9.39 13.71
CA GLN A 193 -2.26 -8.84 15.06
C GLN A 193 -1.92 -7.35 15.12
N LEU A 194 -0.87 -6.90 14.42
CA LEU A 194 -0.46 -5.50 14.46
C LEU A 194 -1.50 -4.61 13.77
N ASN A 195 -1.81 -4.91 12.52
CA ASN A 195 -2.74 -4.10 11.71
C ASN A 195 -4.14 -4.06 12.33
N TYR A 196 -4.64 -5.20 12.84
CA TYR A 196 -5.92 -5.27 13.52
C TYR A 196 -5.99 -4.35 14.75
N GLN A 197 -4.92 -4.24 15.54
CA GLN A 197 -4.91 -3.29 16.67
C GLN A 197 -4.97 -1.84 16.19
N PHE A 198 -4.26 -1.50 15.12
CA PHE A 198 -4.33 -0.17 14.51
C PHE A 198 -5.70 0.12 13.92
N LEU A 199 -6.35 -0.85 13.28
CA LEU A 199 -7.75 -0.75 12.82
C LEU A 199 -8.70 -0.43 13.98
N LEU A 200 -8.59 -1.13 15.12
CA LEU A 200 -9.40 -0.83 16.31
C LEU A 200 -9.13 0.58 16.86
N TRP A 201 -7.85 0.97 16.98
CA TRP A 201 -7.49 2.31 17.45
C TRP A 201 -7.96 3.40 16.52
N ASN A 202 -7.83 3.23 15.21
CA ASN A 202 -8.25 4.20 14.20
C ASN A 202 -9.77 4.34 14.15
N SER A 203 -10.50 3.24 14.27
CA SER A 203 -11.95 3.28 14.42
C SER A 203 -12.36 4.09 15.66
N GLN A 204 -11.75 3.82 16.82
CA GLN A 204 -12.02 4.55 18.05
C GLN A 204 -11.61 6.03 17.98
N LEU A 205 -10.45 6.33 17.39
CA LEU A 205 -9.90 7.68 17.27
C LEU A 205 -10.83 8.60 16.47
N ASN A 206 -11.58 8.04 15.54
CA ASN A 206 -12.57 8.77 14.74
C ASN A 206 -14.01 8.68 15.28
N GLY A 207 -14.22 8.01 16.42
CA GLY A 207 -15.56 7.80 17.00
C GLY A 207 -16.45 6.85 16.18
N LEU A 208 -15.84 5.91 15.46
CA LEU A 208 -16.51 5.00 14.52
C LEU A 208 -16.61 3.55 15.02
N GLN A 209 -16.26 3.28 16.29
CA GLN A 209 -16.25 1.92 16.86
C GLN A 209 -17.61 1.22 16.88
N ASN A 210 -18.72 1.98 16.76
CA ASN A 210 -20.08 1.43 16.65
C ASN A 210 -20.59 1.35 15.19
N LYS A 211 -19.77 1.82 14.23
CA LYS A 211 -20.10 1.85 12.80
C LYS A 211 -19.21 0.91 11.99
N ILE A 212 -18.01 0.63 12.48
CA ILE A 212 -17.04 -0.26 11.84
C ILE A 212 -16.95 -1.53 12.66
N GLN A 213 -17.38 -2.64 12.08
CA GLN A 213 -17.20 -3.98 12.63
C GLN A 213 -15.83 -4.52 12.18
N CYS A 214 -14.91 -4.65 13.11
CA CYS A 214 -13.58 -5.19 12.85
C CYS A 214 -13.55 -6.69 13.15
N LEU A 215 -13.16 -7.51 12.17
CA LEU A 215 -13.07 -8.96 12.27
C LEU A 215 -11.63 -9.41 12.03
N LYS A 216 -11.07 -10.15 12.99
CA LYS A 216 -9.66 -10.55 12.97
C LYS A 216 -9.44 -11.87 12.24
N TYR A 217 -9.77 -11.91 10.96
CA TYR A 217 -9.56 -13.07 10.09
C TYR A 217 -9.09 -12.62 8.71
N GLY A 218 -8.25 -13.42 8.08
CA GLY A 218 -8.03 -13.34 6.63
C GLY A 218 -9.16 -14.03 5.89
N ILE A 219 -9.42 -13.61 4.65
CA ILE A 219 -10.40 -14.25 3.78
C ILE A 219 -9.66 -15.02 2.69
N ALA A 220 -9.97 -16.30 2.55
CA ALA A 220 -9.41 -17.19 1.53
C ALA A 220 -10.44 -18.25 1.13
N ASP A 221 -9.99 -19.28 0.40
CA ASP A 221 -10.78 -20.44 -0.03
C ASP A 221 -10.82 -21.58 1.01
N THR A 222 -10.21 -21.35 2.17
CA THR A 222 -10.03 -22.34 3.24
C THR A 222 -10.25 -21.72 4.62
N ILE A 223 -10.62 -22.57 5.59
CA ILE A 223 -10.77 -22.19 7.00
C ILE A 223 -9.61 -22.80 7.78
N GLY A 224 -8.99 -22.02 8.66
CA GLY A 224 -7.96 -22.49 9.59
C GLY A 224 -6.80 -21.52 9.70
N THR A 225 -5.83 -21.87 10.54
CA THR A 225 -4.64 -21.06 10.76
C THR A 225 -3.66 -21.23 9.61
N GLN A 226 -3.17 -20.12 9.05
CA GLN A 226 -2.12 -20.09 8.02
C GLN A 226 -1.03 -19.09 8.40
N GLU A 227 0.10 -19.19 7.71
CA GLU A 227 1.22 -18.27 7.92
C GLU A 227 1.07 -17.03 7.03
N LEU A 228 1.25 -15.86 7.61
CA LEU A 228 1.34 -14.57 6.93
C LEU A 228 2.81 -14.10 6.98
N ILE A 229 3.43 -13.81 5.83
CA ILE A 229 4.71 -13.10 5.82
C ILE A 229 4.48 -11.60 5.88
N CYS A 230 5.24 -10.92 6.73
CA CYS A 230 5.04 -9.53 7.10
C CYS A 230 6.28 -8.71 6.76
N SER A 231 6.13 -7.75 5.86
CA SER A 231 7.18 -6.78 5.53
C SER A 231 7.60 -6.00 6.78
N PRO A 232 8.91 -5.86 7.06
CA PRO A 232 9.38 -5.15 8.24
C PRO A 232 9.11 -3.63 8.18
N THR A 233 8.83 -3.10 6.99
CA THR A 233 8.75 -1.65 6.75
C THR A 233 7.51 -1.19 6.00
N ASN A 234 6.59 -2.08 5.65
CA ASN A 234 5.33 -1.72 4.98
C ASN A 234 4.21 -2.59 5.55
N CYS A 235 3.35 -2.03 6.39
CA CYS A 235 2.31 -2.84 7.02
C CYS A 235 1.14 -3.17 6.07
N GLY A 236 1.07 -2.50 4.91
CA GLY A 236 0.21 -2.91 3.81
C GLY A 236 0.72 -4.12 3.03
N ASP A 237 2.02 -4.45 3.12
CA ASP A 237 2.63 -5.52 2.34
C ASP A 237 2.77 -6.82 3.15
N PHE A 238 1.63 -7.29 3.66
CA PHE A 238 1.54 -8.55 4.41
C PHE A 238 0.81 -9.58 3.54
N ARG A 239 1.45 -10.73 3.32
CA ARG A 239 1.04 -11.68 2.28
C ARG A 239 0.82 -13.05 2.87
N LEU A 240 -0.17 -13.76 2.36
CA LEU A 240 -0.33 -15.17 2.69
C LEU A 240 0.92 -15.95 2.24
N ASN A 241 1.49 -16.75 3.14
CA ASN A 241 2.60 -17.62 2.82
C ASN A 241 2.08 -19.02 2.48
N ILE A 242 1.86 -19.29 1.20
CA ILE A 242 1.55 -20.65 0.78
C ILE A 242 2.87 -21.41 0.73
N ALA A 243 3.01 -22.37 1.65
CA ALA A 243 4.06 -23.37 1.64
C ALA A 243 3.92 -24.29 0.41
N THR A 244 4.16 -23.75 -0.78
CA THR A 244 4.31 -24.60 -1.95
C THR A 244 5.69 -25.26 -1.85
N ASN A 245 5.74 -26.58 -1.99
CA ASN A 245 6.98 -27.35 -2.14
C ASN A 245 7.79 -26.98 -3.40
N HIS A 246 7.41 -25.90 -4.07
CA HIS A 246 8.17 -25.25 -5.10
C HIS A 246 8.91 -24.10 -4.41
N ALA A 247 10.22 -24.22 -4.29
CA ALA A 247 11.07 -23.06 -4.08
C ALA A 247 10.76 -22.07 -5.21
N THR A 248 9.80 -21.18 -5.00
CA THR A 248 9.52 -20.12 -5.94
C THR A 248 10.72 -19.21 -5.83
N ASN A 249 11.60 -19.22 -6.83
CA ASN A 249 12.69 -18.26 -6.99
C ASN A 249 12.18 -16.79 -7.12
N ASN A 250 10.90 -16.55 -6.84
CA ASN A 250 10.24 -15.27 -6.83
C ASN A 250 10.51 -14.63 -5.46
N ASN A 251 11.54 -13.79 -5.44
CA ASN A 251 11.99 -13.08 -4.25
C ASN A 251 12.20 -11.59 -4.58
N LEU A 252 11.22 -11.03 -5.30
CA LEU A 252 11.35 -9.70 -5.90
C LEU A 252 11.46 -8.58 -4.85
N PHE A 253 10.90 -8.79 -3.66
CA PHE A 253 10.88 -7.82 -2.57
C PHE A 253 11.77 -8.23 -1.39
N ALA A 254 12.69 -9.16 -1.62
CA ALA A 254 13.52 -9.75 -0.59
C ALA A 254 12.69 -10.33 0.57
N GLU A 255 11.65 -11.10 0.22
CA GLU A 255 10.70 -11.75 1.12
C GLU A 255 11.38 -12.72 2.10
N GLU A 256 12.60 -13.20 1.83
CA GLU A 256 13.41 -13.96 2.78
C GLU A 256 13.75 -13.18 4.06
N ASN A 257 13.66 -11.85 4.01
CA ASN A 257 13.85 -10.98 5.17
C ASN A 257 12.54 -10.61 5.87
N PHE A 258 11.39 -11.09 5.38
CA PHE A 258 10.10 -10.83 6.02
C PHE A 258 9.98 -11.66 7.29
N THR A 259 9.27 -11.13 8.26
CA THR A 259 8.87 -11.89 9.45
C THR A 259 7.65 -12.74 9.15
N SER A 260 7.29 -13.69 10.02
CA SER A 260 6.03 -14.42 9.87
C SER A 260 5.17 -14.39 11.13
N GLU A 261 3.85 -14.41 10.94
CA GLU A 261 2.86 -14.63 12.01
C GLU A 261 1.83 -15.68 11.61
N GLN A 262 1.30 -16.42 12.59
CA GLN A 262 0.22 -17.37 12.39
C GLN A 262 -1.12 -16.66 12.62
N VAL A 263 -2.01 -16.71 11.64
CA VAL A 263 -3.29 -15.99 11.64
C VAL A 263 -4.41 -16.90 11.17
N ASP A 264 -5.62 -16.60 11.63
CA ASP A 264 -6.79 -17.38 11.26
C ASP A 264 -7.40 -16.87 9.95
N PHE A 265 -7.69 -17.81 9.05
CA PHE A 265 -8.44 -17.57 7.82
C PHE A 265 -9.82 -18.20 7.89
N THR A 266 -10.76 -17.59 7.17
CA THR A 266 -12.10 -18.13 6.93
C THR A 266 -12.55 -17.83 5.50
N THR A 267 -13.74 -18.27 5.13
CA THR A 267 -14.35 -18.05 3.81
C THR A 267 -15.54 -17.10 3.92
N LEU A 268 -15.81 -16.33 2.86
CA LEU A 268 -17.03 -15.50 2.80
C LEU A 268 -18.29 -16.37 2.87
N ASP A 269 -18.26 -17.56 2.26
CA ASP A 269 -19.37 -18.49 2.29
C ASP A 269 -19.67 -19.00 3.72
N SER A 270 -18.65 -19.29 4.54
CA SER A 270 -18.85 -19.65 5.95
C SER A 270 -19.45 -18.50 6.74
N LEU A 271 -18.89 -17.29 6.58
CA LEU A 271 -19.38 -16.10 7.28
C LEU A 271 -20.83 -15.78 6.92
N LEU A 272 -21.23 -16.02 5.66
CA LEU A 272 -22.61 -15.88 5.21
C LEU A 272 -23.52 -16.94 5.83
N ALA A 273 -23.10 -18.21 5.80
CA ALA A 273 -23.85 -19.32 6.38
C ALA A 273 -24.08 -19.15 7.90
N ASP A 274 -23.05 -18.66 8.60
CA ASP A 274 -23.07 -18.41 10.04
C ASP A 274 -23.73 -17.07 10.40
N LYS A 275 -24.17 -16.29 9.41
CA LYS A 275 -24.81 -14.97 9.56
C LYS A 275 -23.93 -13.94 10.28
N VAL A 276 -22.61 -14.09 10.18
CA VAL A 276 -21.63 -13.09 10.65
C VAL A 276 -21.69 -11.85 9.75
N ILE A 277 -21.91 -12.07 8.44
CA ILE A 277 -22.14 -11.02 7.45
C ILE A 277 -23.53 -11.17 6.83
N SER A 278 -24.19 -10.03 6.57
CA SER A 278 -25.43 -9.97 5.82
C SER A 278 -25.20 -9.20 4.52
N ILE A 279 -25.54 -9.81 3.38
CA ILE A 279 -25.34 -9.24 2.05
C ILE A 279 -26.35 -8.13 1.72
N GLU A 280 -27.47 -8.05 2.44
CA GLU A 280 -28.60 -7.20 2.08
C GLU A 280 -28.26 -5.70 2.08
N ASN A 281 -27.34 -5.28 2.96
CA ASN A 281 -26.95 -3.87 3.11
C ASN A 281 -25.60 -3.53 2.47
N ILE A 282 -24.87 -4.51 1.91
CA ILE A 282 -23.56 -4.28 1.31
C ILE A 282 -23.74 -3.55 -0.02
N GLY A 283 -23.10 -2.39 -0.16
CA GLY A 283 -23.20 -1.53 -1.34
C GLY A 283 -21.97 -1.54 -2.24
N VAL A 284 -20.77 -1.65 -1.67
CA VAL A 284 -19.49 -1.74 -2.38
C VAL A 284 -18.57 -2.67 -1.60
N ILE A 285 -17.73 -3.41 -2.32
CA ILE A 285 -16.66 -4.22 -1.74
C ILE A 285 -15.32 -3.66 -2.19
N TRP A 286 -14.39 -3.58 -1.25
CA TRP A 286 -12.99 -3.23 -1.48
C TRP A 286 -12.13 -4.43 -1.07
N ILE A 287 -11.24 -4.86 -1.97
CA ILE A 287 -10.39 -6.04 -1.77
C ILE A 287 -8.95 -5.66 -2.11
N ASP A 288 -8.12 -5.61 -1.07
CA ASP A 288 -6.69 -5.34 -1.21
C ASP A 288 -5.95 -6.30 -0.27
N CYS A 289 -5.66 -7.50 -0.76
CA CYS A 289 -5.19 -8.62 0.05
C CYS A 289 -3.79 -9.07 -0.38
N GLN A 290 -3.05 -8.17 -1.01
CA GLN A 290 -1.66 -8.31 -1.44
C GLN A 290 -1.42 -9.64 -2.17
N GLY A 291 -2.23 -9.92 -3.20
CA GLY A 291 -2.06 -11.05 -4.11
C GLY A 291 -2.90 -12.29 -3.81
N SER A 292 -3.74 -12.27 -2.77
CA SER A 292 -4.63 -13.38 -2.41
C SER A 292 -6.08 -13.20 -2.87
N GLU A 293 -6.36 -12.19 -3.70
CA GLU A 293 -7.69 -11.84 -4.18
C GLU A 293 -8.37 -13.01 -4.90
N GLY A 294 -7.62 -13.81 -5.67
CA GLY A 294 -8.15 -15.03 -6.31
C GLY A 294 -8.70 -16.05 -5.31
N LEU A 295 -8.09 -16.16 -4.13
CA LEU A 295 -8.57 -17.03 -3.04
C LEU A 295 -9.80 -16.44 -2.35
N VAL A 296 -9.86 -15.11 -2.17
CA VAL A 296 -11.06 -14.41 -1.67
C VAL A 296 -12.26 -14.73 -2.55
N PHE A 297 -12.09 -14.64 -3.87
CA PHE A 297 -13.14 -14.97 -4.83
C PHE A 297 -13.55 -16.44 -4.78
N ALA A 298 -12.59 -17.36 -4.71
CA ALA A 298 -12.86 -18.79 -4.61
C ALA A 298 -13.59 -19.18 -3.30
N GLY A 299 -13.29 -18.51 -2.19
CA GLY A 299 -13.97 -18.68 -0.91
C GLY A 299 -15.34 -18.01 -0.79
N GLY A 300 -15.77 -17.25 -1.81
CA GLY A 300 -17.04 -16.52 -1.82
C GLY A 300 -18.02 -16.95 -2.90
N ASN A 301 -17.94 -18.18 -3.39
CA ASN A 301 -18.77 -18.64 -4.51
C ASN A 301 -20.28 -18.45 -4.26
N ASN A 302 -20.80 -18.83 -3.10
CA ASN A 302 -22.22 -18.62 -2.77
C ASN A 302 -22.52 -17.17 -2.40
N PHE A 303 -21.56 -16.48 -1.80
CA PHE A 303 -21.65 -15.06 -1.46
C PHE A 303 -21.85 -14.20 -2.71
N PHE A 304 -20.96 -14.30 -3.70
CA PHE A 304 -21.01 -13.51 -4.94
C PHE A 304 -22.11 -13.95 -5.91
N ARG A 305 -22.70 -15.14 -5.75
CA ARG A 305 -23.91 -15.54 -6.50
C ARG A 305 -25.16 -14.81 -6.02
N GLN A 306 -25.20 -14.41 -4.75
CA GLN A 306 -26.36 -13.77 -4.14
C GLN A 306 -26.24 -12.24 -4.11
N LEU A 307 -25.01 -11.73 -4.19
CA LEU A 307 -24.70 -10.31 -4.15
C LEU A 307 -24.30 -9.80 -5.54
N SER A 308 -24.91 -8.72 -6.00
CA SER A 308 -24.50 -7.99 -7.21
C SER A 308 -24.25 -6.52 -6.85
N VAL A 309 -22.98 -6.18 -6.66
CA VAL A 309 -22.47 -4.84 -6.30
C VAL A 309 -21.11 -4.56 -6.95
N PRO A 310 -20.71 -3.29 -7.11
CA PRO A 310 -19.35 -2.96 -7.55
C PRO A 310 -18.27 -3.49 -6.58
N ILE A 311 -17.16 -3.97 -7.16
CA ILE A 311 -16.01 -4.47 -6.40
C ILE A 311 -14.76 -3.71 -6.87
N TYR A 312 -14.10 -3.00 -5.98
CA TYR A 312 -12.74 -2.50 -6.22
C TYR A 312 -11.74 -3.54 -5.73
N THR A 313 -10.76 -3.88 -6.55
CA THR A 313 -9.76 -4.90 -6.20
C THR A 313 -8.39 -4.56 -6.77
N GLU A 314 -7.33 -4.86 -6.01
CA GLU A 314 -5.96 -4.86 -6.54
C GLU A 314 -5.85 -5.93 -7.64
N PHE A 315 -5.15 -5.63 -8.73
CA PHE A 315 -4.66 -6.64 -9.68
C PHE A 315 -3.14 -6.60 -9.70
N TRP A 316 -2.53 -7.51 -8.96
CA TRP A 316 -1.08 -7.56 -8.79
C TRP A 316 -0.51 -8.89 -9.31
N PRO A 317 0.00 -8.94 -10.55
CA PRO A 317 0.44 -10.16 -11.21
C PRO A 317 1.47 -10.98 -10.44
N TYR A 318 2.46 -10.32 -9.83
CA TYR A 318 3.47 -10.99 -9.01
C TYR A 318 2.85 -11.70 -7.80
N GLY A 319 1.97 -11.00 -7.08
CA GLY A 319 1.25 -11.55 -5.92
C GLY A 319 0.38 -12.75 -6.30
N LEU A 320 -0.47 -12.58 -7.32
CA LEU A 320 -1.35 -13.63 -7.82
C LEU A 320 -0.57 -14.89 -8.23
N LYS A 321 0.58 -14.73 -8.91
CA LYS A 321 1.46 -15.86 -9.27
C LYS A 321 2.08 -16.51 -8.03
N ARG A 322 2.55 -15.71 -7.07
CA ARG A 322 3.19 -16.20 -5.85
C ARG A 322 2.23 -17.08 -5.04
N ILE A 323 0.97 -16.66 -4.96
CA ILE A 323 -0.12 -17.40 -4.32
C ILE A 323 -0.67 -18.51 -5.24
N ASN A 324 -0.38 -18.46 -6.54
CA ASN A 324 -0.92 -19.35 -7.57
C ASN A 324 -2.46 -19.34 -7.60
N CYS A 325 -3.05 -18.14 -7.56
CA CYS A 325 -4.50 -17.94 -7.58
C CYS A 325 -5.01 -17.10 -8.78
N GLN A 326 -4.15 -16.88 -9.78
CA GLN A 326 -4.49 -16.09 -10.97
C GLN A 326 -5.69 -16.67 -11.74
N ASP A 327 -5.84 -17.99 -11.80
CA ASP A 327 -6.93 -18.63 -12.55
C ASP A 327 -8.28 -18.32 -11.91
N GLN A 328 -8.36 -18.44 -10.57
CA GLN A 328 -9.53 -18.09 -9.78
C GLN A 328 -9.90 -16.61 -9.94
N TYR A 329 -8.89 -15.72 -9.99
CA TYR A 329 -9.09 -14.31 -10.25
C TYR A 329 -9.74 -14.07 -11.62
N PHE A 330 -9.13 -14.58 -12.70
CA PHE A 330 -9.66 -14.39 -14.05
C PHE A 330 -11.02 -15.04 -14.26
N ASP A 331 -11.27 -16.21 -13.67
CA ASP A 331 -12.56 -16.87 -13.75
C ASP A 331 -13.65 -16.11 -13.02
N PHE A 332 -13.33 -15.49 -11.88
CA PHE A 332 -14.25 -14.59 -11.19
C PHE A 332 -14.59 -13.37 -12.07
N LEU A 333 -13.59 -12.71 -12.67
CA LEU A 333 -13.84 -11.57 -13.56
C LEU A 333 -14.80 -11.93 -14.70
N LYS A 334 -14.59 -13.09 -15.35
CA LYS A 334 -15.46 -13.57 -16.44
C LYS A 334 -16.90 -13.80 -15.97
N GLN A 335 -17.08 -14.35 -14.77
CA GLN A 335 -18.40 -14.74 -14.26
C GLN A 335 -19.17 -13.56 -13.68
N TYR A 336 -18.52 -12.73 -12.88
CA TYR A 336 -19.13 -11.66 -12.12
C TYR A 336 -19.15 -10.32 -12.89
N GLY A 337 -18.07 -10.03 -13.61
CA GLY A 337 -17.86 -8.76 -14.28
C GLY A 337 -18.66 -8.61 -15.58
N LYS A 338 -19.22 -7.41 -15.76
CA LYS A 338 -19.80 -6.90 -17.02
C LYS A 338 -18.89 -5.90 -17.70
N ALA A 339 -18.21 -5.08 -16.91
CA ALA A 339 -17.27 -4.08 -17.35
C ALA A 339 -16.20 -3.89 -16.27
N PHE A 340 -15.01 -3.47 -16.69
CA PHE A 340 -13.86 -3.23 -15.82
C PHE A 340 -13.39 -1.80 -16.06
N VAL A 341 -13.09 -1.09 -14.98
CA VAL A 341 -12.63 0.29 -15.01
C VAL A 341 -11.36 0.39 -14.17
N ARG A 342 -10.34 1.06 -14.68
CA ARG A 342 -9.20 1.51 -13.87
C ARG A 342 -9.18 3.02 -13.81
N PHE A 343 -8.60 3.59 -12.77
CA PHE A 343 -8.45 5.03 -12.63
C PHE A 343 -7.01 5.42 -12.97
N VAL A 344 -6.83 6.36 -13.90
CA VAL A 344 -5.51 6.84 -14.33
C VAL A 344 -5.54 8.35 -14.38
N ASN A 345 -4.67 9.00 -13.61
CA ASN A 345 -4.65 10.46 -13.47
C ASN A 345 -6.06 11.01 -13.18
N ASN A 346 -6.77 10.35 -12.27
CA ASN A 346 -8.08 10.76 -11.79
C ASN A 346 -9.19 10.66 -12.86
N GLN A 347 -8.99 9.83 -13.89
CA GLN A 347 -9.94 9.60 -14.96
C GLN A 347 -10.28 8.11 -15.10
N PRO A 348 -11.57 7.75 -15.19
CA PRO A 348 -11.98 6.37 -15.40
C PRO A 348 -11.64 5.92 -16.82
N GLN A 349 -10.94 4.80 -16.94
CA GLN A 349 -10.62 4.14 -18.20
C GLN A 349 -11.25 2.75 -18.21
N TYR A 350 -12.15 2.50 -19.16
CA TYR A 350 -12.66 1.16 -19.38
C TYR A 350 -11.56 0.28 -19.98
N ILE A 351 -11.43 -0.92 -19.43
CA ILE A 351 -10.50 -1.96 -19.89
C ILE A 351 -11.28 -3.26 -20.09
N ASP A 352 -10.68 -4.18 -20.82
CA ASP A 352 -11.24 -5.51 -21.06
C ASP A 352 -10.34 -6.60 -20.44
N LEU A 353 -10.80 -7.86 -20.52
CA LEU A 353 -10.03 -8.99 -20.02
C LEU A 353 -8.71 -9.17 -20.78
N GLN A 354 -8.66 -8.81 -22.08
CA GLN A 354 -7.45 -8.93 -22.88
C GLN A 354 -6.37 -7.96 -22.39
N TYR A 355 -6.75 -6.74 -22.01
CA TYR A 355 -5.87 -5.78 -21.36
C TYR A 355 -5.25 -6.36 -20.09
N LEU A 356 -6.08 -6.96 -19.21
CA LEU A 356 -5.59 -7.56 -17.96
C LEU A 356 -4.68 -8.77 -18.19
N THR A 357 -5.00 -9.63 -19.16
CA THR A 357 -4.11 -10.73 -19.56
C THR A 357 -2.76 -10.20 -20.05
N ASN A 358 -2.77 -9.19 -20.92
CA ASN A 358 -1.52 -8.59 -21.41
C ASN A 358 -0.72 -7.94 -20.26
N PHE A 359 -1.40 -7.24 -19.35
CA PHE A 359 -0.77 -6.62 -18.19
C PHE A 359 -0.14 -7.67 -17.28
N TYR A 360 -0.84 -8.78 -17.04
CA TYR A 360 -0.34 -9.90 -16.26
C TYR A 360 0.95 -10.47 -16.87
N ASP A 361 0.91 -10.84 -18.15
CA ASP A 361 2.06 -11.46 -18.82
C ASP A 361 3.29 -10.54 -18.85
N GLN A 362 3.07 -9.23 -18.98
CA GLN A 362 4.14 -8.22 -19.00
C GLN A 362 4.74 -7.94 -17.62
N ASN A 363 3.96 -8.07 -16.55
CA ASN A 363 4.34 -7.61 -15.20
C ASN A 363 4.47 -8.71 -14.15
N ILE A 364 4.35 -9.98 -14.55
CA ILE A 364 4.44 -11.12 -13.64
C ILE A 364 5.79 -11.23 -12.89
N GLY A 365 6.83 -10.57 -13.41
CA GLY A 365 8.18 -10.49 -12.82
C GLY A 365 8.54 -9.08 -12.30
N THR A 366 7.57 -8.18 -12.19
CA THR A 366 7.77 -6.79 -11.72
C THR A 366 6.90 -6.51 -10.50
N GLY A 367 7.11 -5.34 -9.87
CA GLY A 367 6.28 -4.87 -8.76
C GLY A 367 5.04 -4.10 -9.22
N GLU A 368 4.79 -4.03 -10.52
CA GLU A 368 3.67 -3.28 -11.09
C GLU A 368 2.34 -3.97 -10.76
N HIS A 369 1.37 -3.17 -10.32
CA HIS A 369 -0.01 -3.57 -10.07
C HIS A 369 -0.94 -2.60 -10.79
N CYS A 370 -2.20 -3.00 -10.97
CA CYS A 370 -3.23 -2.14 -11.54
C CYS A 370 -4.52 -2.35 -10.79
N ASP A 371 -4.94 -1.39 -9.99
CA ASP A 371 -6.24 -1.51 -9.34
C ASP A 371 -7.38 -1.40 -10.35
N ILE A 372 -8.42 -2.21 -10.13
CA ILE A 372 -9.57 -2.27 -11.00
C ILE A 372 -10.88 -2.22 -10.22
N LEU A 373 -11.85 -1.53 -10.78
CA LEU A 373 -13.24 -1.55 -10.41
C LEU A 373 -14.00 -2.49 -11.34
N ILE A 374 -14.56 -3.56 -10.78
CA ILE A 374 -15.43 -4.53 -11.44
C ILE A 374 -16.88 -4.04 -11.30
N LEU A 375 -17.53 -3.81 -12.43
CA LEU A 375 -18.96 -3.55 -12.48
C LEU A 375 -19.70 -4.87 -12.70
N PRO A 376 -20.66 -5.25 -11.84
CA PRO A 376 -21.32 -6.55 -11.92
C PRO A 376 -22.28 -6.65 -13.12
N ARG A 377 -22.67 -7.89 -13.46
CA ARG A 377 -23.62 -8.22 -14.54
C ARG A 377 -25.05 -7.73 -14.34
#